data_AF-A0A2A4KN86-F1
#
_entry.id   AF-A0A2A4KN86-F1
#
_cell.length_a   1.000
_cell.length_b   1.000
_cell.length_c   1.000
_cell.angle_alpha   90.00
_cell.angle_beta   90.00
_cell.angle_gamma   90.00
#
_symmetry.space_group_name_H-M   'P 1'
#
loop_
_entity.id
_entity.type
_entity.pdbx_description
1 polymer ?
#
loop_
_entity_poly.entity_id
_entity_poly.type
_entity_poly.pdbx_seq_one_letter_code
_entity_poly.pdbx_strand_id
1 'polypeptide(L)'
;MDVDYESLTLDLITRTERAVETVAGLAVDTNITFEIKDIVDAVERDLPTGYPEPTTGETTRRDVITQMAQDILSGEMYEEA
;
A
#
# COMPACT_ATOMS: atom_id res chain seq x y z
N MET A 1 4.11 -13.80 -21.38
CA MET A 1 3.03 -13.24 -20.56
C MET A 1 3.43 -11.80 -20.32
N ASP A 2 2.82 -10.87 -21.05
CA ASP A 2 2.95 -9.46 -20.73
C ASP A 2 2.36 -9.26 -19.34
N VAL A 3 3.22 -8.85 -18.42
CA VAL A 3 2.82 -8.47 -17.08
C VAL A 3 2.00 -7.19 -17.25
N ASP A 4 0.71 -7.25 -16.93
CA ASP A 4 -0.15 -6.07 -16.98
C ASP A 4 0.15 -5.19 -15.75
N TYR A 5 1.06 -4.24 -15.95
CA TYR A 5 1.51 -3.32 -14.91
C TYR A 5 0.39 -2.40 -14.41
N GLU A 6 -0.60 -2.08 -15.25
CA GLU A 6 -1.75 -1.27 -14.83
C GLU A 6 -2.61 -2.05 -13.84
N SER A 7 -2.96 -3.30 -14.18
CA SER A 7 -3.69 -4.19 -13.26
C SER A 7 -2.94 -4.44 -11.95
N LEU A 8 -1.61 -4.60 -11.98
CA LEU A 8 -0.81 -4.76 -10.77
C LEU A 8 -0.77 -3.50 -9.91
N THR A 9 -0.77 -2.33 -10.54
CA THR A 9 -0.76 -1.06 -9.81
C THR A 9 -2.10 -0.84 -9.13
N LEU A 10 -3.21 -1.08 -9.84
CA LEU A 10 -4.56 -1.03 -9.27
C LEU A 10 -4.78 -2.05 -8.14
N ASP A 11 -4.24 -3.25 -8.29
CA ASP A 11 -4.27 -4.30 -7.25
C ASP A 11 -3.48 -3.87 -6.00
N LEU A 12 -2.29 -3.28 -6.17
CA LEU A 12 -1.51 -2.72 -5.06
C LEU A 12 -2.22 -1.57 -4.36
N ILE A 13 -2.82 -0.65 -5.12
CA ILE A 13 -3.60 0.47 -4.58
C ILE A 13 -4.76 -0.08 -3.73
N THR A 14 -5.56 -0.98 -4.30
CA THR A 14 -6.73 -1.57 -3.62
C THR A 14 -6.33 -2.28 -2.31
N ARG A 15 -5.21 -3.01 -2.31
CA ARG A 15 -4.69 -3.65 -1.10
C ARG A 15 -4.20 -2.63 -0.07
N THR A 16 -3.56 -1.56 -0.53
CA THR A 16 -3.05 -0.50 0.34
C THR A 16 -4.21 0.27 0.99
N GLU A 17 -5.25 0.63 0.24
CA GLU A 17 -6.47 1.25 0.77
C GLU A 17 -7.12 0.38 1.87
N ARG A 18 -7.28 -0.92 1.61
CA ARG A 18 -7.85 -1.85 2.59
C ARG A 18 -7.00 -1.97 3.85
N ALA A 19 -5.68 -1.98 3.70
CA ALA A 19 -4.76 -2.01 4.84
C ALA A 19 -4.85 -0.70 5.66
N VAL A 20 -4.91 0.45 4.99
CA VAL A 20 -5.12 1.77 5.63
C VAL A 20 -6.43 1.77 6.41
N GLU A 21 -7.54 1.34 5.81
CA GLU A 21 -8.86 1.29 6.47
C GLU A 21 -8.85 0.37 7.69
N THR A 22 -8.24 -0.81 7.57
CA THR A 22 -8.11 -1.77 8.68
C THR A 22 -7.31 -1.19 9.83
N VAL A 23 -6.16 -0.57 9.53
CA VAL A 23 -5.28 0.04 10.55
C VAL A 23 -5.97 1.25 11.18
N ALA A 24 -6.65 2.09 10.40
CA ALA A 24 -7.42 3.22 10.90
C ALA A 24 -8.56 2.79 11.82
N GLY A 25 -9.31 1.74 11.46
CA GLY A 25 -10.34 1.15 12.31
C GLY A 25 -9.77 0.64 13.63
N LEU A 26 -8.65 -0.09 13.58
CA LEU A 26 -7.96 -0.58 14.77
C LEU A 26 -7.42 0.57 15.63
N ALA A 27 -6.92 1.65 15.04
CA ALA A 27 -6.45 2.83 15.77
C ALA A 27 -7.57 3.45 16.61
N VAL A 28 -8.77 3.57 16.05
CA VAL A 28 -9.95 4.08 16.73
C VAL A 28 -10.39 3.15 17.85
N ASP A 29 -10.48 1.84 17.59
CA ASP A 29 -10.96 0.86 18.56
C ASP A 29 -9.99 0.65 19.74
N THR A 30 -8.69 0.71 19.49
CA THR A 30 -7.65 0.42 20.48
C THR A 30 -7.05 1.67 21.13
N ASN A 31 -7.32 2.86 20.57
CA ASN A 31 -6.67 4.12 20.93
C ASN A 31 -5.14 4.04 20.87
N ILE A 32 -4.61 3.19 19.99
CA ILE A 32 -3.19 3.02 19.71
C ILE A 32 -2.87 3.79 18.43
N THR A 33 -1.78 4.56 18.45
CA THR A 33 -1.24 5.18 17.25
C THR A 33 -0.52 4.13 16.41
N PHE A 34 -0.93 3.98 15.17
CA PHE A 34 -0.25 3.13 14.19
C PHE A 34 0.64 3.98 13.28
N GLU A 35 1.74 3.37 12.82
CA GLU A 35 2.69 4.00 11.90
C GLU A 35 2.51 3.46 10.47
N ILE A 36 2.98 4.21 9.47
CA ILE A 36 2.92 3.79 8.06
C ILE A 36 3.57 2.41 7.85
N LYS A 37 4.61 2.08 8.62
CA LYS A 37 5.25 0.76 8.56
C LYS A 37 4.29 -0.39 8.86
N ASP A 38 3.28 -0.18 9.71
CA ASP A 38 2.30 -1.20 10.08
C ASP A 38 1.35 -1.48 8.91
N ILE A 39 1.05 -0.44 8.13
CA ILE A 39 0.29 -0.53 6.87
C ILE A 39 1.12 -1.30 5.83
N VAL A 40 2.40 -0.95 5.67
CA VAL A 40 3.31 -1.64 4.73
C VAL A 40 3.42 -3.13 5.08
N ASP A 41 3.57 -3.47 6.37
CA ASP A 41 3.61 -4.85 6.84
C ASP A 41 2.28 -5.58 6.59
N ALA A 42 1.14 -4.91 6.77
CA ALA A 42 -0.17 -5.49 6.47
C ALA A 42 -0.34 -5.77 4.98
N VAL A 43 0.06 -4.84 4.10
CA VAL A 43 0.02 -5.03 2.65
C VAL A 43 0.95 -6.16 2.23
N GLU A 44 2.20 -6.19 2.70
CA GLU A 44 3.14 -7.25 2.34
C GLU A 44 2.69 -8.65 2.78
N ARG A 45 1.98 -8.76 3.91
CA ARG A 45 1.37 -10.02 4.37
C ARG A 45 0.22 -10.50 3.49
N ASP A 46 -0.48 -9.57 2.83
CA ASP A 46 -1.59 -9.88 1.93
C ASP A 46 -1.10 -10.21 0.50
N LEU A 47 0.14 -9.85 0.15
CA LEU A 47 0.69 -10.13 -1.17
C LEU A 47 0.89 -11.65 -1.39
N PRO A 48 0.46 -12.18 -2.56
CA PRO A 48 0.69 -13.58 -2.90
C PRO A 48 2.18 -13.87 -3.10
N THR A 49 2.58 -15.11 -2.81
CA THR A 49 3.95 -15.57 -3.06
C THR A 49 4.29 -15.46 -4.54
N GLY A 50 5.40 -14.80 -4.87
CA GLY A 50 5.82 -14.56 -6.25
C GLY A 50 5.23 -13.29 -6.88
N TYR A 51 4.65 -12.38 -6.07
CA TYR A 51 4.26 -11.06 -6.53
C TYR A 51 5.45 -10.35 -7.21
N PRO A 52 5.26 -9.78 -8.41
CA PRO A 52 6.34 -9.15 -9.16
C PRO A 52 6.99 -8.04 -8.35
N GLU A 53 8.32 -8.06 -8.32
CA GLU A 53 9.09 -6.99 -7.70
C GLU A 53 9.11 -5.76 -8.61
N PRO A 54 9.10 -4.54 -8.04
CA PRO A 54 9.29 -3.34 -8.84
C PRO A 54 10.61 -3.41 -9.61
N THR A 55 10.54 -3.14 -10.91
CA THR A 55 11.68 -3.24 -11.84
C THR A 55 12.67 -2.08 -11.75
N THR A 56 12.32 -1.03 -11.00
CA THR A 56 13.19 0.11 -10.71
C THR A 56 14.15 -0.27 -9.60
N GLY A 57 15.36 -0.71 -9.95
CA GLY A 57 16.33 -1.33 -9.04
C GLY A 57 16.82 -0.53 -7.82
N GLU A 58 16.37 0.72 -7.65
CA GLU A 58 16.62 1.54 -6.44
C GLU A 58 15.39 1.63 -5.52
N THR A 59 14.19 1.29 -6.00
CA THR A 59 12.94 1.40 -5.24
C THR A 59 12.49 0.00 -4.86
N THR A 60 12.47 -0.32 -3.57
CA THR A 60 11.94 -1.60 -3.12
C THR A 60 10.42 -1.59 -3.15
N ARG A 61 9.81 -2.77 -3.14
CA ARG A 61 8.34 -2.92 -3.03
C ARG A 61 7.78 -2.19 -1.81
N ARG A 62 8.53 -2.23 -0.70
CA ARG A 62 8.16 -1.52 0.53
C ARG A 62 8.18 -0.02 0.35
N ASP A 63 9.12 0.53 -0.41
CA ASP A 63 9.18 1.96 -0.72
C ASP A 63 7.95 2.38 -1.54
N VAL A 64 7.57 1.58 -2.55
CA VAL A 64 6.36 1.83 -3.35
C VAL A 64 5.10 1.81 -2.49
N ILE A 65 4.93 0.78 -1.63
CA ILE A 65 3.77 0.70 -0.72
C ILE A 65 3.79 1.85 0.29
N THR A 66 4.98 2.26 0.76
CA THR A 66 5.11 3.38 1.69
C THR A 66 4.64 4.69 1.05
N GLN A 67 5.04 4.96 -0.20
CA GLN A 67 4.59 6.12 -0.95
C GLN A 67 3.08 6.07 -1.18
N MET A 68 2.54 4.94 -1.66
CA MET A 68 1.09 4.78 -1.85
C MET A 68 0.30 5.00 -0.55
N ALA A 69 0.77 4.45 0.57
CA ALA A 69 0.12 4.64 1.86
C ALA A 69 0.17 6.11 2.32
N GLN A 70 1.27 6.82 2.05
CA GLN A 70 1.39 8.25 2.32
C GLN A 70 0.41 9.05 1.46
N ASP A 71 0.35 8.79 0.16
CA ASP A 71 -0.51 9.49 -0.79
C ASP A 71 -2.01 9.26 -0.47
N ILE A 72 -2.39 8.06 -0.03
CA ILE A 72 -3.76 7.76 0.40
C ILE A 72 -4.10 8.51 1.70
N LEU A 73 -3.17 8.54 2.66
CA LEU A 73 -3.39 9.21 3.95
C LEU A 73 -3.36 10.73 3.85
N SER A 74 -2.55 11.29 2.95
CA SER A 74 -2.53 12.73 2.67
C SER A 74 -3.73 13.16 1.80
N GLY A 75 -4.35 12.21 1.09
CA GLY A 75 -5.40 12.47 0.12
C GLY A 75 -4.87 12.85 -1.27
N GLU A 76 -3.55 13.02 -1.42
CA GLU A 76 -2.89 13.41 -2.67
C GLU A 76 -3.14 12.38 -3.79
N MET A 77 -3.38 11.11 -3.45
CA MET A 77 -3.73 10.08 -4.44
C MET A 77 -5.05 10.38 -5.18
N TYR A 78 -5.93 11.20 -4.58
CA TYR A 78 -7.22 11.59 -5.16
C TYR A 78 -7.34 13.09 -5.40
N GLU A 79 -6.31 13.88 -5.06
CA GLU A 79 -6.24 15.30 -5.43
C GLU A 79 -5.83 15.45 -6.90
N GLU A 80 -6.70 15.01 -7.79
CA GLU A 80 -6.73 15.47 -9.18
C GLU A 80 -7.70 16.67 -9.25
N ALA A 81 -7.16 17.88 -9.27
CA ALA A 81 -7.87 19.10 -9.67
C ALA A 81 -7.23 19.73 -10.91
#